data_AF-A0A9E1YZX0-F1
#
_entry.id   AF-A0A9E1YZX0-F1
#
_cell.length_a   1.000
_cell.length_b   1.000
_cell.length_c   1.000
_cell.angle_alpha   90.00
_cell.angle_beta   90.00
_cell.angle_gamma   90.00
#
_symmetry.space_group_name_H-M   'P 1'
#
loop_
_entity.id
_entity.type
_entity.pdbx_description
1 polymer ?
#
loop_
_entity_poly.entity_id
_entity_poly.type
_entity_poly.pdbx_seq_one_letter_code
_entity_poly.pdbx_strand_id
1 'polypeptide(L)'
;MTLFTASLSASAGAGIFQITDSSGSFSMHAQTMNGLFADGSQTFTTGDLEALHTMLNTWGIDTDGKITVLPLNTSHGLTLVTLIDEEHGAGDISFDSSIGVSSTGSNALGMFINDSTEDNWSIIESPFFNSQTLGATFVWDSVDSGDGFAWTDFTMGDTVSYTFTELDADSLDELAFQFASWENDSWGIVSVDAFKANGTNVFTGMVIPAPPAALLLTAVAVGYRRRR
;
A
#
# COMPACT_ATOMS: atom_id res chain seq x y z
N MET A 1 10.04 -49.61 8.52
CA MET A 1 9.38 -48.44 9.15
C MET A 1 9.91 -47.21 8.45
N THR A 2 9.20 -46.72 7.45
CA THR A 2 9.66 -45.65 6.55
C THR A 2 9.22 -44.32 7.15
N LEU A 3 10.15 -43.49 7.61
CA LEU A 3 9.82 -42.14 8.05
C LEU A 3 9.47 -41.30 6.82
N PHE A 4 8.22 -40.85 6.74
CA PHE A 4 7.82 -39.76 5.85
C PHE A 4 8.31 -38.46 6.45
N THR A 5 9.39 -37.91 5.90
CA THR A 5 9.78 -36.53 6.12
C THR A 5 8.90 -35.67 5.23
N ALA A 6 7.77 -35.18 5.76
CA ALA A 6 7.00 -34.16 5.09
C ALA A 6 7.82 -32.86 5.14
N SER A 7 8.48 -32.52 4.04
CA SER A 7 9.02 -31.19 3.80
C SER A 7 7.84 -30.23 3.72
N LEU A 8 7.49 -29.62 4.84
CA LEU A 8 6.59 -28.48 4.88
C LEU A 8 7.33 -27.32 4.22
N SER A 9 7.03 -27.07 2.95
CA SER A 9 7.40 -25.83 2.29
C SER A 9 6.83 -24.69 3.13
N ALA A 10 7.69 -23.95 3.82
CA ALA A 10 7.31 -22.62 4.30
C ALA A 10 6.88 -21.84 3.06
N SER A 11 5.64 -21.35 3.03
CA SER A 11 5.29 -20.33 2.04
C SER A 11 6.32 -19.22 2.20
N ALA A 12 6.96 -18.80 1.11
CA ALA A 12 7.75 -17.57 1.10
C ALA A 12 6.90 -16.51 1.80
N GLY A 13 7.40 -16.00 2.94
CA GLY A 13 6.57 -15.22 3.85
C GLY A 13 5.99 -14.03 3.12
N ALA A 14 4.65 -13.95 3.03
CA ALA A 14 3.99 -12.73 2.64
C ALA A 14 4.56 -11.60 3.50
N GLY A 15 5.05 -10.53 2.88
CA GLY A 15 5.50 -9.36 3.62
C GLY A 15 4.33 -8.79 4.40
N ILE A 16 4.54 -8.45 5.66
CA ILE A 16 3.49 -7.86 6.51
C ILE A 16 3.89 -6.44 6.85
N PHE A 17 3.01 -5.50 6.52
CA PHE A 17 3.07 -4.15 7.04
C PHE A 17 2.20 -4.03 8.27
N GLN A 18 2.76 -3.54 9.36
CA GLN A 18 1.98 -2.99 10.45
C GLN A 18 1.74 -1.52 10.18
N ILE A 19 0.47 -1.15 9.99
CA ILE A 19 0.05 0.24 9.91
C ILE A 19 -0.34 0.71 11.29
N THR A 20 0.02 1.94 11.62
CA THR A 20 -0.42 2.64 12.83
C THR A 20 -0.96 4.00 12.43
N ASP A 21 -2.18 4.29 12.84
CA ASP A 21 -2.87 5.54 12.62
C ASP A 21 -3.42 6.09 13.95
N SER A 22 -4.29 7.10 13.88
CA SER A 22 -4.91 7.70 15.06
C SER A 22 -5.87 6.77 15.84
N SER A 23 -6.36 5.71 15.21
CA SER A 23 -7.34 4.76 15.75
C SER A 23 -6.69 3.53 16.39
N GLY A 24 -5.48 3.18 15.97
CA GLY A 24 -4.71 2.06 16.51
C GLY A 24 -3.70 1.50 15.53
N SER A 25 -3.45 0.19 15.61
CA SER A 25 -2.57 -0.52 14.68
C SER A 25 -3.25 -1.76 14.11
N PHE A 26 -3.01 -2.03 12.83
CA PHE A 26 -3.49 -3.21 12.12
C PHE A 26 -2.42 -3.74 11.18
N SER A 27 -2.59 -4.97 10.69
CA SER A 27 -1.65 -5.62 9.79
C SER A 27 -2.24 -5.73 8.38
N MET A 28 -1.41 -5.49 7.38
CA MET A 28 -1.74 -5.70 5.97
C MET A 28 -0.76 -6.71 5.39
N HIS A 29 -1.29 -7.70 4.68
CA HIS A 29 -0.53 -8.82 4.15
C HIS A 29 -0.36 -8.64 2.65
N ALA A 30 0.89 -8.75 2.19
CA ALA A 30 1.22 -8.59 0.78
C ALA A 30 0.81 -9.81 -0.05
N GLN A 31 0.31 -9.55 -1.25
CA GLN A 31 0.17 -10.56 -2.29
C GLN A 31 1.23 -10.40 -3.37
N THR A 32 1.63 -11.50 -3.99
CA THR A 32 2.53 -11.46 -5.15
C THR A 32 1.80 -10.93 -6.38
N MET A 33 2.36 -9.89 -7.00
CA MET A 33 1.91 -9.37 -8.29
C MET A 33 3.14 -9.20 -9.20
N ASN A 34 3.30 -10.15 -10.13
CA ASN A 34 4.38 -10.11 -11.09
C ASN A 34 4.01 -9.20 -12.26
N GLY A 35 4.97 -8.40 -12.74
CA GLY A 35 4.78 -7.56 -13.92
C GLY A 35 4.48 -6.10 -13.62
N LEU A 36 4.12 -5.75 -12.39
CA LEU A 36 4.04 -4.36 -11.95
C LEU A 36 5.44 -3.73 -12.01
N PHE A 37 5.55 -2.51 -12.57
CA PHE A 37 6.82 -1.78 -12.73
C PHE A 37 7.86 -2.48 -13.64
N ALA A 38 7.39 -3.29 -14.59
CA ALA A 38 8.26 -4.09 -15.45
C ALA A 38 8.90 -3.30 -16.61
N ASP A 39 8.54 -2.04 -16.81
CA ASP A 39 9.04 -1.19 -17.90
C ASP A 39 10.52 -0.80 -17.73
N GLY A 40 11.05 -0.88 -16.51
CA GLY A 40 12.43 -0.56 -16.16
C GLY A 40 12.75 0.94 -16.06
N SER A 41 11.76 1.82 -16.19
CA SER A 41 11.95 3.29 -16.22
C SER A 41 11.77 3.98 -14.87
N GLN A 42 11.58 3.24 -13.77
CA GLN A 42 11.19 3.81 -12.46
C GLN A 42 9.87 4.60 -12.52
N THR A 43 9.04 4.29 -13.52
CA THR A 43 7.73 4.90 -13.72
C THR A 43 6.66 3.95 -13.24
N PHE A 44 5.68 4.49 -12.52
CA PHE A 44 4.41 3.81 -12.31
C PHE A 44 3.55 4.14 -13.53
N THR A 45 3.34 3.19 -14.43
CA THR A 45 2.64 3.50 -15.69
C THR A 45 1.13 3.57 -15.48
N THR A 46 0.41 4.30 -16.34
CA THR A 46 -1.07 4.28 -16.38
C THR A 46 -1.63 2.86 -16.50
N GLY A 47 -0.96 1.99 -17.28
CA GLY A 47 -1.35 0.58 -17.40
C GLY A 47 -1.12 -0.24 -16.13
N ASP A 48 -0.11 0.09 -15.32
CA ASP A 48 0.10 -0.50 -14.00
C ASP A 48 -1.00 -0.05 -13.02
N LEU A 49 -1.41 1.22 -13.06
CA LEU A 49 -2.52 1.75 -12.27
C LEU A 49 -3.84 1.06 -12.65
N GLU A 50 -4.23 1.10 -13.92
CA GLU A 50 -5.44 0.45 -14.44
C GLU A 50 -5.51 -1.04 -14.02
N ALA A 51 -4.37 -1.74 -14.10
CA ALA A 51 -4.30 -3.14 -13.69
C ALA A 51 -4.56 -3.36 -12.19
N LEU A 52 -4.09 -2.44 -11.33
CA LEU A 52 -4.32 -2.51 -9.89
C LEU A 52 -5.77 -2.16 -9.52
N HIS A 53 -6.34 -1.12 -10.11
CA HIS A 53 -7.75 -0.77 -9.95
C HIS A 53 -8.65 -1.92 -10.40
N THR A 54 -8.45 -2.42 -11.62
CA THR A 54 -9.19 -3.58 -12.16
C THR A 54 -9.07 -4.80 -11.28
N MET A 55 -7.88 -5.09 -10.73
CA MET A 55 -7.67 -6.18 -9.80
C MET A 55 -8.55 -6.00 -8.55
N LEU A 56 -8.45 -4.85 -7.87
CA LEU A 56 -9.20 -4.57 -6.64
C LEU A 56 -10.73 -4.59 -6.88
N ASN A 57 -11.19 -3.97 -7.97
CA ASN A 57 -12.59 -3.97 -8.38
C ASN A 57 -13.14 -5.37 -8.63
N THR A 58 -12.33 -6.27 -9.21
CA THR A 58 -12.72 -7.68 -9.41
C THR A 58 -12.99 -8.39 -8.08
N TRP A 59 -12.36 -7.95 -7.00
CA TRP A 59 -12.59 -8.42 -5.64
C TRP A 59 -13.66 -7.62 -4.88
N GLY A 60 -14.31 -6.67 -5.53
CA GLY A 60 -15.37 -5.83 -4.97
C GLY A 60 -14.87 -4.69 -4.08
N ILE A 61 -13.60 -4.30 -4.21
CA ILE A 61 -13.03 -3.12 -3.57
C ILE A 61 -13.13 -1.97 -4.56
N ASP A 62 -14.01 -1.02 -4.28
CA ASP A 62 -14.20 0.20 -5.06
C ASP A 62 -13.08 1.19 -4.76
N THR A 63 -12.43 1.71 -5.79
CA THR A 63 -11.31 2.65 -5.66
C THR A 63 -11.65 4.08 -6.10
N ASP A 64 -12.84 4.29 -6.67
CA ASP A 64 -13.34 5.59 -7.11
C ASP A 64 -13.55 6.52 -5.90
N GLY A 65 -12.95 7.71 -5.95
CA GLY A 65 -12.91 8.66 -4.84
C GLY A 65 -12.31 8.06 -3.56
N LYS A 66 -11.27 7.22 -3.68
CA LYS A 66 -10.55 6.60 -2.55
C LYS A 66 -9.04 6.75 -2.66
N ILE A 67 -8.41 6.95 -1.50
CA ILE A 67 -6.98 6.70 -1.28
C ILE A 67 -6.85 5.25 -0.81
N THR A 68 -6.34 4.39 -1.69
CA THR A 68 -6.20 2.96 -1.43
C THR A 68 -4.74 2.60 -1.18
N VAL A 69 -4.44 2.13 0.02
CA VAL A 69 -3.11 1.65 0.39
C VAL A 69 -3.11 0.13 0.40
N LEU A 70 -2.16 -0.48 -0.34
CA LEU A 70 -2.05 -1.94 -0.42
C LEU A 70 -0.60 -2.40 -0.50
N PRO A 71 -0.23 -3.47 0.23
CA PRO A 71 1.10 -4.05 0.14
C PRO A 71 1.16 -5.13 -0.96
N LEU A 72 2.25 -5.15 -1.72
CA LEU A 72 2.48 -6.12 -2.79
C LEU A 72 3.91 -6.67 -2.72
N ASN A 73 4.10 -7.89 -3.19
CA ASN A 73 5.42 -8.42 -3.54
C ASN A 73 5.59 -8.32 -5.05
N THR A 74 6.48 -7.44 -5.51
CA THR A 74 6.75 -7.16 -6.92
C THR A 74 8.13 -7.67 -7.33
N SER A 75 8.57 -7.39 -8.57
CA SER A 75 9.96 -7.62 -8.97
C SER A 75 10.97 -6.72 -8.25
N HIS A 76 10.50 -5.65 -7.61
CA HIS A 76 11.28 -4.71 -6.79
C HIS A 76 11.03 -4.95 -5.29
N GLY A 77 10.83 -6.23 -4.93
CA GLY A 77 10.68 -6.66 -3.54
C GLY A 77 9.32 -6.30 -2.91
N LEU A 78 9.31 -6.24 -1.58
CA LEU A 78 8.13 -5.85 -0.82
C LEU A 78 7.86 -4.36 -1.08
N THR A 79 6.64 -4.06 -1.49
CA THR A 79 6.20 -2.76 -1.99
C THR A 79 4.97 -2.32 -1.21
N LEU A 80 4.87 -1.03 -0.91
CA LEU A 80 3.66 -0.40 -0.41
C LEU A 80 3.16 0.58 -1.46
N VAL A 81 2.04 0.26 -2.10
CA VAL A 81 1.42 1.08 -3.14
C VAL A 81 0.35 1.97 -2.51
N THR A 82 0.26 3.20 -3.00
CA THR A 82 -0.81 4.16 -2.72
C THR A 82 -1.45 4.54 -4.05
N LEU A 83 -2.73 4.20 -4.22
CA LEU A 83 -3.58 4.61 -5.33
C LEU A 83 -4.47 5.75 -4.86
N ILE A 84 -4.73 6.72 -5.71
CA ILE A 84 -5.54 7.89 -5.43
C ILE A 84 -6.52 8.04 -6.58
N ASP A 85 -7.79 7.82 -6.27
CA ASP A 85 -8.87 7.80 -7.24
C ASP A 85 -8.72 6.69 -8.32
N GLU A 86 -9.74 6.44 -9.12
CA GLU A 86 -9.73 5.34 -10.10
C GLU A 86 -9.21 5.75 -11.49
N GLU A 87 -8.07 5.17 -11.89
CA GLU A 87 -7.55 5.29 -13.25
C GLU A 87 -8.18 4.27 -14.22
N HIS A 88 -8.73 4.77 -15.34
CA HIS A 88 -9.36 3.97 -16.39
C HIS A 88 -8.58 3.92 -17.73
N GLY A 89 -7.34 4.42 -17.76
CA GLY A 89 -6.45 4.45 -18.92
C GLY A 89 -6.56 5.72 -19.77
N ALA A 90 -7.21 6.77 -19.27
CA ALA A 90 -7.44 8.02 -20.01
C ALA A 90 -6.36 9.08 -19.76
N GLY A 91 -5.65 9.01 -18.63
CA GLY A 91 -4.79 10.09 -18.13
C GLY A 91 -5.58 11.36 -17.77
N ASP A 92 -4.91 12.37 -17.21
CA ASP A 92 -5.57 13.53 -16.59
C ASP A 92 -6.35 14.42 -17.58
N ILE A 93 -7.69 14.43 -17.44
CA ILE A 93 -8.59 15.16 -18.34
C ILE A 93 -9.47 16.23 -17.67
N SER A 94 -9.54 16.30 -16.34
CA SER A 94 -10.27 17.34 -15.58
C SER A 94 -9.90 17.34 -14.09
N PHE A 95 -10.12 18.43 -13.35
CA PHE A 95 -9.88 18.51 -11.90
C PHE A 95 -11.03 19.21 -11.17
N ASP A 96 -11.53 18.60 -10.10
CA ASP A 96 -12.54 19.18 -9.21
C ASP A 96 -11.96 19.54 -7.82
N SER A 97 -10.99 18.78 -7.31
CA SER A 97 -10.28 19.08 -6.04
C SER A 97 -8.83 18.57 -6.03
N SER A 98 -8.07 18.87 -4.95
CA SER A 98 -6.67 18.46 -4.83
C SER A 98 -6.27 18.02 -3.40
N ILE A 99 -5.38 17.02 -3.34
CA ILE A 99 -4.85 16.46 -2.10
C ILE A 99 -3.32 16.61 -2.06
N GLY A 100 -2.83 17.25 -1.01
CA GLY A 100 -1.41 17.34 -0.71
C GLY A 100 -0.94 16.09 0.02
N VAL A 101 0.17 15.52 -0.41
CA VAL A 101 0.77 14.33 0.21
C VAL A 101 2.22 14.58 0.55
N SER A 102 2.59 14.16 1.75
CA SER A 102 3.97 14.01 2.14
C SER A 102 4.22 12.60 2.66
N SER A 103 5.21 11.91 2.09
CA SER A 103 5.61 10.59 2.54
C SER A 103 7.12 10.52 2.75
N THR A 104 7.57 10.06 3.92
CA THR A 104 9.00 9.99 4.26
C THR A 104 9.41 8.55 4.52
N GLY A 105 10.50 8.11 3.88
CA GLY A 105 11.10 6.79 4.04
C GLY A 105 12.63 6.84 4.06
N SER A 106 13.26 5.68 4.18
CA SER A 106 14.72 5.54 4.08
C SER A 106 15.20 5.81 2.65
N ASN A 107 16.42 6.36 2.49
CA ASN A 107 17.08 6.50 1.18
C ASN A 107 17.41 5.16 0.51
N ALA A 108 17.29 4.05 1.24
CA ALA A 108 17.47 2.71 0.68
C ALA A 108 16.24 2.19 -0.08
N LEU A 109 15.06 2.80 0.12
CA LEU A 109 13.84 2.40 -0.55
C LEU A 109 13.82 2.94 -1.98
N GLY A 110 13.31 2.14 -2.91
CA GLY A 110 12.94 2.61 -4.23
C GLY A 110 11.61 3.36 -4.20
N MET A 111 11.37 4.17 -5.23
CA MET A 111 10.11 4.88 -5.39
C MET A 111 9.70 4.88 -6.85
N PHE A 112 8.42 4.61 -7.10
CA PHE A 112 7.76 4.68 -8.39
C PHE A 112 6.63 5.69 -8.27
N ILE A 113 6.51 6.59 -9.23
CA ILE A 113 5.49 7.63 -9.26
C ILE A 113 4.88 7.64 -10.66
N ASN A 114 3.56 7.74 -10.73
CA ASN A 114 2.85 7.93 -11.98
C ASN A 114 2.93 9.41 -12.37
N ASP A 115 2.98 9.68 -13.67
CA ASP A 115 3.00 11.04 -14.23
C ASP A 115 4.08 11.96 -13.61
N SER A 116 5.22 11.33 -13.28
CA SER A 116 6.39 11.99 -12.67
C SER A 116 6.96 13.17 -13.46
N THR A 117 6.60 13.31 -14.73
CA THR A 117 7.00 14.42 -15.61
C THR A 117 5.90 15.44 -15.88
N GLU A 118 4.66 15.13 -15.51
CA GLU A 118 3.48 15.93 -15.82
C GLU A 118 3.00 16.68 -14.57
N ASP A 119 3.13 16.03 -13.42
CA ASP A 119 2.66 16.54 -12.13
C ASP A 119 3.75 17.20 -11.25
N ASN A 120 3.29 17.91 -10.21
CA ASN A 120 4.17 18.67 -9.32
C ASN A 120 4.66 17.84 -8.13
N TRP A 121 5.75 17.12 -8.36
CA TRP A 121 6.44 16.31 -7.35
C TRP A 121 7.72 16.99 -6.87
N SER A 122 8.03 16.77 -5.60
CA SER A 122 9.33 17.11 -5.02
C SER A 122 9.85 15.93 -4.21
N ILE A 123 11.09 15.54 -4.51
CA ILE A 123 11.82 14.57 -3.69
C ILE A 123 12.88 15.35 -2.94
N ILE A 124 12.75 15.36 -1.61
CA ILE A 124 13.69 16.02 -0.71
C ILE A 124 14.49 14.94 -0.01
N GLU A 125 15.73 14.75 -0.44
CA GLU A 125 16.69 13.89 0.25
C GLU A 125 17.33 14.65 1.41
N SER A 126 17.36 14.03 2.58
CA SER A 126 18.08 14.56 3.74
C SER A 126 19.55 14.11 3.70
N PRO A 127 20.51 15.04 3.55
CA PRO A 127 21.93 14.68 3.56
C PRO A 127 22.44 14.22 4.93
N PHE A 128 21.63 14.35 5.99
CA PHE A 128 22.03 14.06 7.37
C PHE A 128 21.29 12.87 8.00
N PHE A 129 20.07 12.55 7.52
CA PHE A 129 19.19 11.58 8.19
C PHE A 129 18.90 10.32 7.36
N ASN A 130 19.66 10.07 6.29
CA ASN A 130 19.50 8.91 5.39
C ASN A 130 18.03 8.62 5.02
N SER A 131 17.27 9.68 4.78
CA SER A 131 15.84 9.64 4.51
C SER A 131 15.51 10.54 3.34
N GLN A 132 14.46 10.16 2.62
CA GLN A 132 13.91 10.87 1.49
C GLN A 132 12.44 11.14 1.77
N THR A 133 11.98 12.31 1.36
CA THR A 133 10.58 12.72 1.50
C THR A 133 10.03 13.02 0.12
N LEU A 134 8.98 12.30 -0.25
CA LEU A 134 8.06 12.65 -1.32
C LEU A 134 7.17 13.78 -0.81
N GLY A 135 7.04 14.86 -1.59
CA GLY A 135 6.01 15.87 -1.49
C GLY A 135 5.30 15.98 -2.83
N ALA A 136 3.98 15.79 -2.85
CA ALA A 136 3.17 15.73 -4.06
C ALA A 136 1.85 16.47 -3.86
N THR A 137 1.22 16.87 -4.96
CA THR A 137 -0.19 17.27 -5.01
C THR A 137 -0.84 16.43 -6.07
N PHE A 138 -1.91 15.74 -5.71
CA PHE A 138 -2.66 14.85 -6.59
C PHE A 138 -4.01 15.48 -6.91
N VAL A 139 -4.51 15.16 -8.08
CA VAL A 139 -5.87 15.50 -8.48
C VAL A 139 -6.85 14.53 -7.81
N TRP A 140 -8.05 15.02 -7.50
CA TRP A 140 -9.11 14.21 -6.90
C TRP A 140 -10.45 14.50 -7.56
N ASP A 141 -11.26 13.43 -7.71
CA ASP A 141 -12.56 13.42 -8.39
C ASP A 141 -12.40 13.78 -9.87
N SER A 142 -11.31 13.33 -10.48
CA SER A 142 -11.05 13.47 -11.91
C SER A 142 -11.74 12.34 -12.68
N VAL A 143 -12.65 12.70 -13.58
CA VAL A 143 -13.34 11.70 -14.42
C VAL A 143 -12.32 10.86 -15.18
N ASP A 144 -12.31 9.55 -14.89
CA ASP A 144 -11.49 8.53 -15.55
C ASP A 144 -9.97 8.69 -15.40
N SER A 145 -9.47 9.57 -14.52
CA SER A 145 -8.05 9.65 -14.20
C SER A 145 -7.76 9.53 -12.71
N GLY A 146 -6.73 8.77 -12.40
CA GLY A 146 -6.29 8.49 -11.05
C GLY A 146 -4.78 8.46 -10.97
N ASP A 147 -4.28 8.78 -9.79
CA ASP A 147 -2.87 8.91 -9.52
C ASP A 147 -2.34 7.77 -8.66
N GLY A 148 -1.03 7.59 -8.65
CA GLY A 148 -0.43 6.73 -7.65
C GLY A 148 1.07 6.80 -7.52
N PHE A 149 1.53 6.27 -6.39
CA PHE A 149 2.94 6.09 -6.13
C PHE A 149 3.17 4.84 -5.29
N ALA A 150 4.41 4.36 -5.28
CA ALA A 150 4.80 3.20 -4.52
C ALA A 150 6.18 3.37 -3.93
N TRP A 151 6.34 2.94 -2.68
CA TRP A 151 7.64 2.68 -2.07
C TRP A 151 7.99 1.20 -2.27
N THR A 152 9.20 0.90 -2.70
CA THR A 152 9.66 -0.47 -3.02
C THR A 152 10.88 -0.88 -2.20
N ASP A 153 11.27 -2.14 -2.35
CA ASP A 153 12.46 -2.74 -1.75
C ASP A 153 12.47 -2.68 -0.22
N PHE A 154 11.29 -2.70 0.39
CA PHE A 154 11.19 -2.75 1.84
C PHE A 154 11.79 -4.05 2.40
N THR A 155 12.53 -3.89 3.48
CA THR A 155 13.08 -4.98 4.28
C THR A 155 12.55 -4.92 5.72
N MET A 156 12.80 -5.97 6.49
CA MET A 156 12.33 -6.06 7.87
C MET A 156 12.81 -4.85 8.70
N GLY A 157 11.87 -4.18 9.36
CA GLY A 157 12.13 -3.02 10.21
C GLY A 157 12.18 -1.70 9.45
N ASP A 158 12.11 -1.69 8.12
CA ASP A 158 11.93 -0.45 7.37
C ASP A 158 10.58 0.18 7.70
N THR A 159 10.58 1.51 7.67
CA THR A 159 9.43 2.34 8.05
C THR A 159 9.18 3.41 7.01
N VAL A 160 7.92 3.82 6.90
CA VAL A 160 7.47 4.96 6.12
C VAL A 160 6.39 5.71 6.91
N SER A 161 6.36 7.03 6.78
CA SER A 161 5.31 7.87 7.35
C SER A 161 4.60 8.63 6.25
N TYR A 162 3.28 8.74 6.36
CA TYR A 162 2.43 9.46 5.43
C TYR A 162 1.70 10.59 6.14
N THR A 163 1.53 11.70 5.44
CA THR A 163 0.65 12.81 5.81
C THR A 163 -0.10 13.25 4.56
N PHE A 164 -1.42 13.19 4.63
CA PHE A 164 -2.34 13.69 3.63
C PHE A 164 -2.97 14.96 4.15
N THR A 165 -3.11 15.97 3.29
CA THR A 165 -3.72 17.26 3.60
C THR A 165 -4.70 17.61 2.50
N GLU A 166 -5.94 17.83 2.88
CA GLU A 166 -6.97 18.43 2.03
C GLU A 166 -6.55 19.86 1.68
N LEU A 167 -6.36 20.14 0.39
CA LEU A 167 -5.99 21.48 -0.09
C LEU A 167 -7.22 22.24 -0.56
N ASP A 168 -8.15 21.54 -1.21
CA ASP A 168 -9.45 22.06 -1.66
C ASP A 168 -10.56 21.20 -1.04
N ALA A 169 -11.48 21.85 -0.32
CA ALA A 169 -12.37 21.17 0.64
C ALA A 169 -13.75 20.77 0.09
N ASP A 170 -13.86 20.68 -1.24
CA ASP A 170 -15.10 20.30 -1.90
C ASP A 170 -14.94 18.84 -2.40
N SER A 171 -15.95 18.00 -2.13
CA SER A 171 -16.14 16.60 -2.61
C SER A 171 -15.30 15.44 -2.05
N LEU A 172 -14.56 15.57 -0.95
CA LEU A 172 -13.92 14.40 -0.32
C LEU A 172 -14.94 13.46 0.35
N ASP A 173 -14.82 12.15 0.11
CA ASP A 173 -15.61 11.12 0.79
C ASP A 173 -15.35 11.13 2.31
N GLU A 174 -16.40 10.91 3.12
CA GLU A 174 -16.33 10.75 4.57
C GLU A 174 -15.39 9.61 4.99
N LEU A 175 -15.19 8.60 4.13
CA LEU A 175 -14.21 7.53 4.30
C LEU A 175 -13.25 7.46 3.11
N ALA A 176 -12.53 8.56 2.88
CA ALA A 176 -11.58 8.69 1.78
C ALA A 176 -10.43 7.66 1.83
N PHE A 177 -10.08 7.08 2.99
CA PHE A 177 -8.95 6.14 3.12
C PHE A 177 -9.43 4.71 3.26
N GLN A 178 -8.81 3.82 2.50
CA GLN A 178 -8.99 2.38 2.66
C GLN A 178 -7.67 1.61 2.59
N PHE A 179 -7.57 0.59 3.43
CA PHE A 179 -6.37 -0.23 3.58
C PHE A 179 -6.69 -1.66 3.16
N ALA A 180 -6.18 -2.06 2.00
CA ALA A 180 -6.43 -3.38 1.43
C ALA A 180 -5.34 -4.38 1.85
N SER A 181 -5.75 -5.59 2.20
CA SER A 181 -4.88 -6.68 2.66
C SER A 181 -5.25 -7.98 1.94
N TRP A 182 -4.25 -8.81 1.67
CA TRP A 182 -4.46 -10.16 1.15
C TRP A 182 -4.59 -11.18 2.28
N GLU A 183 -5.81 -11.63 2.54
CA GLU A 183 -6.11 -12.60 3.58
C GLU A 183 -7.04 -13.70 3.06
N ASN A 184 -6.78 -14.94 3.47
CA ASN A 184 -7.61 -16.10 3.13
C ASN A 184 -7.84 -16.26 1.61
N ASP A 185 -6.79 -16.04 0.82
CA ASP A 185 -6.81 -16.11 -0.64
C ASP A 185 -7.77 -15.09 -1.31
N SER A 186 -7.98 -13.94 -0.68
CA SER A 186 -8.79 -12.84 -1.19
C SER A 186 -8.25 -11.47 -0.79
N TRP A 187 -8.51 -10.47 -1.63
CA TRP A 187 -8.35 -9.07 -1.24
C TRP A 187 -9.54 -8.63 -0.39
N GLY A 188 -9.27 -7.87 0.67
CA GLY A 188 -10.31 -7.25 1.49
C GLY A 188 -9.80 -5.99 2.20
N ILE A 189 -10.73 -5.13 2.61
CA ILE A 189 -10.42 -3.94 3.40
C ILE A 189 -10.33 -4.31 4.88
N VAL A 190 -9.19 -4.02 5.49
CA VAL A 190 -8.92 -4.31 6.92
C VAL A 190 -9.09 -3.08 7.80
N SER A 191 -9.01 -1.88 7.23
CA SER A 191 -9.27 -0.61 7.91
C SER A 191 -9.75 0.44 6.91
N VAL A 192 -10.53 1.39 7.41
CA VAL A 192 -10.94 2.60 6.70
C VAL A 192 -10.71 3.79 7.61
N ASP A 193 -10.41 4.95 7.04
CA ASP A 193 -10.25 6.19 7.79
C ASP A 193 -10.75 7.40 6.99
N ALA A 194 -10.85 8.52 7.68
CA ALA A 194 -11.29 9.80 7.17
C ALA A 194 -10.21 10.86 7.37
N PHE A 195 -10.31 11.96 6.63
CA PHE A 195 -9.66 13.19 7.03
C PHE A 195 -10.18 13.64 8.40
N LYS A 196 -9.27 14.09 9.27
CA LYS A 196 -9.64 14.65 10.57
C LYS A 196 -10.20 16.06 10.36
N ALA A 197 -10.85 16.61 11.39
CA ALA A 197 -11.48 17.94 11.33
C ALA A 197 -10.53 19.11 11.00
N ASN A 198 -9.21 18.89 11.03
CA ASN A 198 -8.20 19.86 10.59
C ASN A 198 -7.76 19.67 9.13
N GLY A 199 -8.45 18.83 8.34
CA GLY A 199 -8.13 18.54 6.95
C GLY A 199 -6.93 17.61 6.75
N THR A 200 -6.51 16.84 7.78
CA THR A 200 -5.32 15.97 7.67
C THR A 200 -5.63 14.51 7.96
N ASN A 201 -4.87 13.60 7.36
CA ASN A 201 -4.76 12.20 7.78
C ASN A 201 -3.29 11.81 7.88
N VAL A 202 -2.94 11.03 8.90
CA VAL A 202 -1.55 10.63 9.18
C VAL A 202 -1.53 9.17 9.60
N PHE A 203 -0.64 8.40 8.99
CA PHE A 203 -0.33 7.05 9.41
C PHE A 203 1.13 6.70 9.16
N THR A 204 1.61 5.65 9.81
CA THR A 204 2.96 5.09 9.60
C THR A 204 2.85 3.62 9.25
N GLY A 205 3.69 3.15 8.33
CA GLY A 205 3.86 1.74 8.00
C GLY A 205 5.23 1.23 8.45
N MET A 206 5.28 0.00 8.96
CA MET A 206 6.52 -0.69 9.31
C MET A 206 6.46 -2.15 8.85
N VAL A 207 7.53 -2.66 8.25
CA VAL A 207 7.62 -4.09 7.93
C VAL A 207 7.94 -4.90 9.17
N ILE A 208 7.07 -5.86 9.50
CA ILE A 208 7.20 -6.74 10.64
C ILE A 208 7.42 -8.20 10.23
N PRO A 209 8.05 -9.04 11.08
CA PRO A 209 8.12 -10.47 10.84
C PRO A 209 6.72 -11.09 10.70
N ALA A 210 6.56 -11.95 9.69
CA ALA A 210 5.45 -12.89 9.68
C ALA A 210 5.51 -13.78 10.95
N PRO A 211 4.37 -14.04 11.62
CA PRO A 211 4.34 -14.95 12.76
C PRO A 211 4.96 -16.31 12.38
N PRO A 212 5.91 -16.84 13.17
CA PRO A 212 6.49 -18.14 12.88
C PRO A 212 5.40 -19.21 12.81
N ALA A 213 5.32 -19.95 11.69
CA ALA A 213 4.34 -21.03 11.50
C ALA A 213 4.38 -22.09 12.61
N ALA A 214 5.53 -22.25 13.28
CA ALA A 214 5.71 -23.14 14.43
C ALA A 214 4.88 -22.74 15.67
N LEU A 215 4.58 -21.45 15.87
CA LEU A 215 3.75 -20.97 16.98
C LEU A 215 2.26 -21.28 16.77
N LEU A 216 1.78 -21.28 15.52
CA LEU A 216 0.41 -21.65 15.18
C LEU A 216 0.16 -23.16 15.38
N LEU A 217 1.13 -24.02 15.03
CA LEU A 217 1.04 -25.46 15.23
C LEU A 217 1.06 -25.89 16.71
N THR A 218 1.81 -25.18 17.57
CA THR A 218 1.83 -25.47 19.02
C THR A 218 0.51 -25.10 19.69
N ALA A 219 -0.13 -24.00 19.28
CA ALA A 219 -1.46 -23.62 19.78
C ALA A 219 -2.53 -24.67 19.42
N VAL A 220 -2.51 -25.17 18.17
CA VAL A 220 -3.43 -26.23 17.72
C VAL A 220 -3.15 -27.56 18.42
N ALA A 221 -1.89 -27.96 18.57
CA ALA A 221 -1.51 -29.21 19.23
C ALA A 221 -1.84 -29.23 20.74
N VAL A 222 -1.66 -28.10 21.44
CA VAL A 222 -2.00 -27.97 22.87
C VAL A 222 -3.52 -27.91 23.07
N GLY A 223 -4.27 -27.27 22.18
CA GLY A 223 -5.73 -27.27 22.19
C GLY A 223 -6.35 -28.64 21.96
N TYR A 224 -5.76 -29.44 21.07
CA TYR A 224 -6.23 -30.81 20.78
C TYR A 224 -5.95 -31.78 21.93
N ARG A 225 -4.84 -31.59 22.66
CA ARG A 225 -4.49 -32.40 23.82
C ARG A 225 -5.37 -32.14 25.05
N ARG A 226 -5.98 -30.97 25.15
CA ARG A 226 -6.91 -30.61 26.24
C ARG A 226 -8.33 -31.15 26.05
N ARG A 227 -8.69 -31.61 24.84
CA ARG A 227 -10.02 -32.14 24.50
C ARG A 227 -10.07 -33.67 24.40
N ARG A 228 -9.01 -34.37 24.80
CA ARG A 228 -9.00 -35.83 24.94
C ARG A 228 -8.89 -36.24 26.39
#